data_AF-A0A0B1RZ55-F1
#
_entry.id   AF-A0A0B1RZ55-F1
#
_cell.length_a   1.000
_cell.length_b   1.000
_cell.length_c   1.000
_cell.angle_alpha   90.00
_cell.angle_beta   90.00
_cell.angle_gamma   90.00
#
_symmetry.space_group_name_H-M   'P 1'
#
loop_
_entity.id
_entity.type
_entity.pdbx_description
1 polymer ?
#
loop_
_entity_poly.entity_id
_entity_poly.type
_entity_poly.pdbx_seq_one_letter_code
_entity_poly.pdbx_strand_id
1 'polypeptide(L)'
;MYVFPDMSQLTVPGKLREFVMDLHSGKLHKDFHETLDQKMIDLAKFKAENGITDEDLDDNREAGGMPAARPDDTTPPPSVFKQLKPSEKRYSLLQKTEL
;
A
#
# COMPACT_ATOMS: atom_id res chain seq x y z
N MET A 1 2.30 3.85 3.63
CA MET A 1 2.93 3.90 4.96
C MET A 1 3.53 2.54 5.19
N TYR A 2 4.78 2.45 5.61
CA TYR A 2 5.46 1.17 5.79
C TYR A 2 5.60 0.85 7.26
N VAL A 3 5.42 -0.43 7.61
CA VAL A 3 5.49 -0.93 8.97
C VAL A 3 6.79 -1.71 9.13
N PHE A 4 7.47 -1.51 10.25
CA PHE A 4 8.65 -2.32 10.58
C PHE A 4 8.17 -3.73 10.99
N PRO A 5 8.67 -4.82 10.37
CA PRO A 5 8.06 -6.15 10.51
C PRO A 5 8.04 -6.73 11.92
N ASP A 6 9.12 -6.54 12.69
CA ASP A 6 9.25 -7.09 14.04
C ASP A 6 9.97 -6.11 14.98
N MET A 7 9.31 -5.73 16.07
CA MET A 7 9.86 -4.82 17.07
C MET A 7 11.08 -5.39 17.79
N SER A 8 11.22 -6.71 17.90
CA SER A 8 12.38 -7.33 18.57
C SER A 8 13.70 -6.98 17.86
N GLN A 9 13.65 -6.82 16.54
CA GLN A 9 14.79 -6.52 15.68
C GLN A 9 15.29 -5.08 15.81
N LEU A 10 14.56 -4.20 16.50
CA LEU A 10 15.03 -2.82 16.75
C LEU A 10 16.30 -2.78 17.61
N THR A 11 16.47 -3.78 18.48
CA THR A 11 17.64 -3.89 19.35
C THR A 11 18.88 -4.38 18.61
N VAL A 12 18.69 -4.99 17.43
CA VAL A 12 19.79 -5.50 16.61
C VAL A 12 20.43 -4.32 15.87
N PRO A 13 21.74 -4.08 16.06
CA PRO A 13 22.42 -2.96 15.43
C PRO A 13 22.35 -3.09 13.90
N GLY A 14 21.96 -2.00 13.25
CA GLY A 14 21.89 -1.91 11.78
C GLY A 14 20.52 -2.20 11.17
N LYS A 15 19.63 -2.95 11.83
CA LYS A 15 18.31 -3.31 11.25
C LYS A 15 17.38 -2.12 11.05
N LEU A 16 17.32 -1.23 12.03
CA LEU A 16 16.55 0.01 11.88
C LEU A 16 17.14 0.92 10.79
N ARG A 17 18.47 0.98 10.70
CA ARG A 17 19.16 1.76 9.66
C ARG A 17 18.87 1.22 8.26
N GLU A 18 18.93 -0.09 8.09
CA GLU A 18 18.58 -0.79 6.86
C GLU A 18 17.17 -0.42 6.40
N PHE A 19 16.19 -0.49 7.31
CA PHE A 19 14.81 -0.10 7.00
C PHE A 19 14.67 1.36 6.54
N VAL A 20 15.37 2.30 7.18
CA VAL A 20 15.36 3.71 6.76
C VAL A 20 16.01 3.90 5.38
N MET A 21 17.09 3.15 5.08
CA MET A 21 17.73 3.19 3.77
C MET A 21 16.84 2.57 2.67
N ASP A 22 16.14 1.48 2.98
CA ASP A 22 15.14 0.84 2.10
C ASP A 22 13.94 1.76 1.85
N LEU A 23 13.56 2.59 2.83
CA LEU A 23 12.54 3.62 2.68
C LEU A 23 12.97 4.72 1.70
N HIS A 24 14.19 5.26 1.85
CA HIS A 24 14.69 6.34 1.00
C HIS A 24 15.02 5.89 -0.43
N SER A 25 15.47 4.64 -0.59
CA SER A 25 15.72 4.07 -1.92
C SER A 25 14.42 3.70 -2.65
N GLY A 26 13.28 3.68 -1.96
CA GLY A 26 12.00 3.24 -2.50
C GLY A 26 11.87 1.72 -2.62
N LYS A 27 12.83 0.94 -2.12
CA LYS A 27 12.77 -0.53 -2.13
C LYS A 27 11.50 -1.04 -1.44
N LEU A 28 11.13 -0.47 -0.29
CA LEU A 28 9.87 -0.85 0.39
C LEU A 28 8.63 -0.62 -0.47
N HIS A 29 8.66 0.35 -1.39
CA HIS A 29 7.57 0.58 -2.34
C HIS A 29 7.53 -0.49 -3.43
N LYS A 30 8.69 -0.85 -3.97
CA LYS A 30 8.81 -1.90 -4.98
C LYS A 30 8.36 -3.25 -4.41
N ASP A 31 8.88 -3.63 -3.24
CA ASP A 31 8.55 -4.89 -2.57
C ASP A 31 7.04 -4.99 -2.30
N PHE A 32 6.38 -3.88 -1.95
CA PHE A 32 4.93 -3.85 -1.75
C PHE A 32 4.16 -4.21 -3.03
N HIS A 33 4.52 -3.63 -4.17
CA HIS A 33 3.87 -3.95 -5.45
C HIS A 33 4.16 -5.36 -5.91
N GLU A 34 5.41 -5.84 -5.77
CA GLU A 34 5.77 -7.22 -6.15
C GLU A 34 4.95 -8.27 -5.37
N THR A 35 4.72 -8.06 -4.07
CA THR A 35 3.87 -8.97 -3.28
C THR A 35 2.40 -8.92 -3.69
N LEU A 36 1.91 -7.77 -4.17
CA LEU A 36 0.54 -7.63 -4.65
C LEU A 36 0.37 -8.35 -5.99
N ASP A 37 1.32 -8.18 -6.90
CA ASP A 37 1.35 -8.87 -8.20
C ASP A 37 1.37 -10.39 -8.01
N GLN A 38 2.20 -10.89 -7.08
CA GLN A 38 2.25 -12.32 -6.78
C GLN A 38 0.91 -12.84 -6.27
N LYS A 39 0.25 -12.12 -5.35
CA LYS A 39 -1.09 -12.49 -4.87
C LYS A 39 -2.14 -12.48 -5.96
N MET A 40 -2.07 -11.53 -6.90
CA MET A 40 -2.98 -11.49 -8.05
C MET A 40 -2.78 -12.67 -8.98
N ILE A 41 -1.52 -13.05 -9.25
CA ILE A 41 -1.18 -14.23 -10.04
C ILE A 41 -1.68 -15.50 -9.37
N ASP A 42 -1.47 -15.64 -8.06
CA ASP A 42 -1.90 -16.81 -7.31
C ASP A 42 -3.44 -16.92 -7.28
N LEU A 43 -4.13 -15.79 -7.12
CA LEU A 43 -5.58 -15.73 -7.22
C LEU A 43 -6.09 -16.13 -8.61
N ALA A 44 -5.44 -15.65 -9.68
CA ALA A 44 -5.80 -16.00 -11.05
C ALA A 44 -5.57 -17.50 -11.34
N LYS A 45 -4.47 -18.06 -10.86
CA LYS A 45 -4.19 -19.51 -10.95
C LYS A 45 -5.23 -20.34 -10.22
N PHE A 46 -5.58 -19.94 -8.99
CA PHE A 46 -6.62 -20.63 -8.21
C PHE A 46 -7.98 -20.60 -8.92
N LYS A 47 -8.38 -19.47 -9.51
CA LYS A 47 -9.61 -19.38 -10.31
C LYS A 47 -9.58 -20.32 -11.51
N ALA A 48 -8.46 -20.36 -12.24
CA ALA A 48 -8.30 -21.23 -13.41
C ALA A 48 -8.30 -22.72 -13.04
N GLU A 49 -7.66 -23.10 -11.94
CA GLU A 49 -7.60 -24.48 -11.45
C GLU A 49 -8.96 -24.99 -10.96
N ASN A 50 -9.72 -24.13 -10.28
CA ASN A 50 -11.04 -24.47 -9.76
C ASN A 50 -12.18 -24.24 -10.76
N GLY A 51 -11.86 -23.79 -11.99
CA GLY A 51 -12.85 -23.53 -13.04
C GLY A 51 -13.87 -22.44 -12.67
N ILE A 52 -13.53 -21.56 -11.72
CA ILE A 52 -14.40 -20.48 -11.24
C ILE A 52 -14.32 -19.34 -12.25
N THR A 53 -15.41 -19.09 -12.97
CA THR A 53 -15.52 -17.94 -13.86
C THR A 53 -15.92 -16.70 -13.07
N ASP A 54 -15.61 -15.50 -13.58
CA ASP A 54 -16.05 -14.26 -12.91
C ASP A 54 -17.59 -14.14 -12.85
N GLU A 55 -18.32 -14.96 -13.62
CA GLU A 55 -19.78 -15.06 -13.62
C GLU A 55 -20.34 -15.86 -12.42
N ASP A 56 -19.57 -16.83 -11.89
CA ASP A 56 -19.99 -17.66 -10.73
C ASP A 56 -19.90 -16.92 -9.38
N LEU A 57 -19.27 -15.74 -9.36
CA LEU A 57 -19.00 -14.94 -8.16
C LEU A 57 -20.04 -13.83 -7.92
N ASP A 58 -21.15 -13.81 -8.67
CA ASP A 58 -22.10 -12.69 -8.68
C ASP A 58 -23.29 -12.79 -7.69
N ASP A 59 -23.42 -13.86 -6.91
CA ASP A 59 -24.67 -14.17 -6.19
C ASP A 59 -24.76 -13.68 -4.73
N ASN A 60 -24.00 -12.64 -4.35
CA ASN A 60 -24.18 -12.00 -3.03
C ASN A 60 -23.79 -10.50 -2.99
N ARG A 61 -24.00 -9.77 -4.10
CA ARG A 61 -23.87 -8.31 -4.14
C ARG A 61 -25.12 -7.61 -3.56
N GLU A 62 -25.56 -7.99 -2.36
CA GLU A 62 -26.52 -7.16 -1.61
C GLU A 62 -25.79 -5.98 -0.95
N ALA A 63 -26.15 -4.77 -1.40
CA ALA A 63 -26.05 -3.49 -0.68
C ALA A 63 -24.66 -3.04 -0.16
N GLY A 64 -23.60 -3.20 -0.96
CA GLY A 64 -22.32 -2.54 -0.70
C GLY A 64 -21.47 -2.51 -1.95
N GLY A 65 -21.68 -1.51 -2.81
CA GLY A 65 -21.02 -1.37 -4.10
C GLY A 65 -19.52 -1.59 -4.01
N MET A 66 -19.06 -2.73 -4.52
CA MET A 66 -17.65 -2.93 -4.83
C MET A 66 -17.31 -1.96 -5.96
N PRO A 67 -16.40 -0.98 -5.77
CA PRO A 67 -15.95 -0.20 -6.90
C PRO A 67 -15.29 -1.18 -7.87
N ALA A 68 -15.53 -0.97 -9.16
CA ALA A 68 -14.81 -1.65 -10.23
C ALA A 68 -13.31 -1.61 -9.90
N ALA A 69 -12.75 -2.73 -9.47
CA ALA A 69 -11.36 -2.84 -9.07
C ALA A 69 -10.48 -2.88 -10.33
N ARG A 70 -10.44 -1.76 -11.05
CA ARG A 70 -9.12 -1.32 -11.49
C ARG A 70 -8.34 -1.08 -10.20
N PRO A 71 -7.17 -1.69 -9.98
CA PRO A 71 -6.40 -1.40 -8.78
C PRO A 71 -5.78 0.00 -8.96
N ASP A 72 -6.61 1.04 -9.00
CA ASP A 72 -6.17 2.43 -9.15
C ASP A 72 -5.45 2.90 -7.86
N ASP A 73 -5.65 2.16 -6.76
CA ASP A 73 -4.91 2.27 -5.51
C ASP A 73 -4.05 1.03 -5.22
N THR A 74 -3.19 0.61 -6.16
CA THR A 74 -2.03 -0.26 -5.82
C THR A 74 -1.04 0.46 -4.91
N THR A 75 -1.18 1.77 -4.73
CA THR A 75 -0.26 2.56 -3.92
C THR A 75 -0.43 2.23 -2.43
N PRO A 76 0.67 2.11 -1.68
CA PRO A 76 0.61 1.81 -0.26
C PRO A 76 -0.13 2.92 0.51
N PRO A 77 -0.76 2.58 1.65
CA PRO A 77 -1.68 3.49 2.33
C PRO A 77 -1.10 4.89 2.55
N PRO A 78 -1.85 5.97 2.25
CA PRO A 78 -1.35 7.32 2.49
C PRO A 78 -1.01 7.49 3.98
N SER A 79 0.04 8.25 4.27
CA SER A 79 0.44 8.51 5.65
C SER A 79 -0.63 9.31 6.39
N VAL A 80 -1.11 8.78 7.52
CA VAL A 80 -2.07 9.47 8.41
C VAL A 80 -1.48 10.79 8.91
N PHE A 81 -0.16 10.86 9.08
CA PHE A 81 0.53 12.09 9.48
C PHE A 81 0.40 13.22 8.45
N LYS A 82 0.07 12.94 7.18
CA LYS A 82 -0.24 13.99 6.19
C LYS A 82 -1.47 14.80 6.57
N GLN A 83 -2.43 14.20 7.28
CA GLN A 83 -3.64 14.89 7.74
C GLN A 83 -3.36 15.84 8.93
N LEU A 84 -2.26 15.57 9.65
CA LEU A 84 -1.83 16.34 10.82
C LEU A 84 -0.83 17.45 10.46
N LYS A 85 -0.43 17.57 9.19
CA LYS A 85 0.41 18.68 8.73
C LYS A 85 -0.35 20.02 8.88
N PRO A 86 0.34 21.17 8.96
CA PRO A 86 -0.32 22.47 8.92
C PRO A 86 -1.29 22.54 7.73
N SER A 87 -2.56 22.81 8.03
CA SER A 87 -3.63 22.74 7.05
C SER A 87 -3.65 23.97 6.16
N GLU A 88 -3.74 23.75 4.84
CA GLU A 88 -3.92 24.80 3.83
C GLU A 88 -5.20 25.61 4.05
N LYS A 89 -6.21 25.05 4.74
CA LYS A 89 -7.45 25.76 5.10
C LYS A 89 -7.25 26.83 6.18
N ARG A 90 -6.14 26.76 6.94
CA ARG A 90 -5.88 27.65 8.10
C ARG A 90 -4.62 28.51 7.94
N TYR A 91 -3.71 28.12 7.06
CA TYR A 91 -2.45 28.82 6.86
C TYR A 91 -2.13 28.91 5.37
N SER A 92 -1.58 30.04 4.94
CA SER A 92 -0.83 30.13 3.68
C SER A 92 0.52 29.46 3.88
N LEU A 93 0.73 28.29 3.27
CA LEU A 93 1.98 27.55 3.39
C LEU A 93 3.05 28.13 2.45
N LEU A 94 4.16 28.59 3.03
CA LEU A 94 5.34 29.01 2.28
C LEU A 94 6.18 27.78 1.91
N GLN A 95 6.40 27.56 0.61
CA GLN A 95 7.33 26.55 0.11
C GLN A 95 8.75 27.13 0.14
N LYS A 96 9.75 26.35 0.54
CA LYS A 96 11.15 26.80 0.67
C LYS A 96 11.81 27.27 -0.64
N THR A 97 11.11 27.17 -1.77
CA THR A 97 11.61 27.53 -3.12
C THR A 97 11.45 29.00 -3.47
N GLU A 98 10.82 29.81 -2.62
CA GLU A 98 10.56 31.24 -2.88
C GLU A 98 11.50 32.22 -2.15
N LEU A 99 12.75 31.84 -1.89
CA LEU A 99 13.75 32.74 -1.29
C LEU A 99 15.05 32.80 -2.10
#